data_AF-A0A928M505-F1
#
_entry.id   AF-A0A928M505-F1
#
_cell.length_a   1.000
_cell.length_b   1.000
_cell.length_c   1.000
_cell.angle_alpha   90.00
_cell.angle_beta   90.00
_cell.angle_gamma   90.00
#
_symmetry.space_group_name_H-M   'P 1'
#
loop_
_entity.id
_entity.type
_entity.pdbx_description
1 polymer ?
#
loop_
_entity_poly.entity_id
_entity_poly.type
_entity_poly.pdbx_seq_one_letter_code
_entity_poly.pdbx_strand_id
1 'polypeptide(L)' 'MQKYIPYEKLSKKKKREIDASRRGSWGNISPVTRKPPSPKAYNRRKAQNWKNDSGLCFNFLSANYNLPKSVKFS' A
#
# COMPACT_ATOMS: atom_id res chain seq x y z
N MET A 1 48.59 21.88 -16.13
CA MET A 1 47.38 21.51 -15.36
C MET A 1 46.16 22.02 -16.11
N GLN A 2 45.10 21.22 -16.21
CA GLN A 2 43.81 21.72 -16.73
C GLN A 2 43.25 22.75 -15.74
N LYS A 3 42.80 23.90 -16.24
CA LYS A 3 42.20 24.94 -15.41
C LYS A 3 40.86 24.45 -14.88
N TYR A 4 40.59 24.61 -13.59
CA TYR A 4 39.29 24.27 -13.02
C TYR A 4 38.23 25.23 -13.57
N ILE A 5 37.17 24.66 -14.14
CA ILE A 5 36.01 25.41 -14.61
C ILE A 5 34.81 24.96 -13.79
N PRO A 6 34.12 25.86 -13.07
CA PRO A 6 32.91 25.54 -12.34
C PRO A 6 31.82 24.95 -13.25
N TYR A 7 31.04 24.00 -12.75
CA TYR A 7 30.01 23.29 -13.52
C TYR A 7 29.04 24.25 -14.23
N GLU A 8 28.63 25.34 -13.58
CA GLU A 8 27.69 26.33 -14.13
C GLU A 8 28.19 27.00 -15.40
N LYS A 9 29.52 27.17 -15.55
CA LYS A 9 30.16 27.85 -16.67
C LYS A 9 30.53 26.89 -17.82
N LEU A 10 30.24 25.60 -17.66
CA LEU A 10 30.45 24.63 -18.73
C LEU A 10 29.43 24.78 -19.86
N SER A 11 29.84 24.41 -21.07
CA SER A 11 28.93 24.29 -22.21
C SER A 11 27.85 23.24 -21.93
N LYS A 12 26.68 23.40 -22.57
CA LYS A 12 25.55 22.46 -22.43
C LYS A 12 25.96 21.00 -22.71
N LYS A 13 26.86 20.78 -23.67
CA LYS A 13 27.37 19.45 -24.04
C LYS A 13 28.17 18.82 -22.89
N LYS A 14 29.11 19.58 -22.30
CA LYS A 14 29.94 19.08 -21.20
C LYS A 14 29.14 18.80 -19.92
N LYS A 15 28.16 19.65 -19.60
CA LYS A 15 27.22 19.37 -18.50
C LYS A 15 26.52 18.03 -18.70
N ARG A 16 26.00 17.78 -19.91
CA ARG A 16 25.32 16.52 -20.24
C ARG A 16 26.22 15.30 -20.11
N GLU A 17 27.48 15.38 -20.57
CA GLU A 17 28.47 14.30 -20.41
C GLU A 17 28.71 13.98 -18.93
N ILE A 18 28.89 15.00 -18.09
CA ILE A 18 29.10 14.85 -16.64
C ILE A 18 27.83 14.31 -15.96
N ASP A 19 26.65 14.80 -16.31
CA ASP A 19 25.42 14.32 -15.70
C ASP A 19 25.05 12.92 -16.18
N ALA A 20 25.47 12.52 -17.38
CA ALA A 20 25.36 11.15 -17.86
C ALA A 20 26.31 10.21 -17.11
N SER A 21 27.54 10.64 -16.81
CA SER A 21 28.47 9.85 -16.01
C SER A 21 28.06 9.76 -14.53
N ARG A 22 27.42 10.80 -13.99
CA ARG A 22 26.86 10.81 -12.63
C ARG A 22 25.57 10.00 -12.50
N ARG A 23 24.74 9.98 -13.55
CA ARG A 23 23.50 9.21 -13.56
C ARG A 23 23.83 7.73 -13.68
N GLY A 24 23.53 6.97 -12.63
CA GLY A 24 23.58 5.51 -12.63
C GLY A 24 22.21 4.87 -12.86
N SER A 25 22.09 3.58 -12.59
CA SER A 25 20.78 2.98 -12.34
C SER A 25 20.22 3.52 -11.02
N TRP A 26 18.94 3.25 -10.73
CA TRP A 26 18.33 3.53 -9.44
C TRP A 26 18.90 2.69 -8.27
N GLY A 27 20.07 2.07 -8.45
CA GLY A 27 20.69 1.16 -7.49
C GLY A 27 19.78 -0.03 -7.22
N ASN A 28 19.50 -0.28 -5.95
CA ASN A 28 18.62 -1.34 -5.48
C ASN A 28 17.12 -1.00 -5.59
N ILE A 29 16.78 0.22 -6.00
CA ILE A 29 15.39 0.71 -6.02
C ILE A 29 14.85 0.61 -7.44
N SER A 30 14.06 -0.42 -7.75
CA SER A 30 13.32 -0.43 -9.01
C SER A 30 11.99 0.33 -8.86
N PRO A 31 11.75 1.43 -9.60
CA PRO A 31 10.50 2.18 -9.51
C PRO A 31 9.28 1.35 -9.93
N VAL A 32 9.49 0.29 -10.72
CA VAL A 32 8.43 -0.66 -11.10
C VAL A 32 8.01 -1.50 -9.90
N THR A 33 8.97 -1.96 -9.10
CA THR A 33 8.70 -2.83 -7.94
C THR A 33 8.14 -2.11 -6.72
N ARG A 34 8.39 -0.81 -6.57
CA ARG A 34 7.88 0.00 -5.44
C ARG A 34 6.53 0.68 -5.75
N LYS A 35 5.91 0.41 -6.89
CA LYS A 35 4.61 0.98 -7.24
C LYS A 35 3.52 0.33 -6.38
N PRO A 36 2.77 1.11 -5.58
CA PRO A 36 1.61 0.56 -4.87
C PRO A 36 0.57 0.06 -5.88
N PRO A 37 -0.22 -0.97 -5.54
CA PRO A 37 -1.28 -1.47 -6.42
C PRO A 37 -2.24 -0.33 -6.77
N SER A 38 -2.73 -0.31 -8.02
CA SER A 38 -3.60 0.78 -8.46
C SER A 38 -4.90 0.79 -7.63
N PRO A 39 -5.28 1.94 -7.04
CA PRO A 39 -6.44 2.00 -6.16
C PRO A 39 -7.76 1.77 -6.91
N LYS A 40 -7.77 2.02 -8.22
CA LYS A 40 -8.91 1.80 -9.12
C LYS A 40 -9.00 0.36 -9.65
N ALA A 41 -8.01 -0.50 -9.42
CA ALA A 41 -8.11 -1.89 -9.86
C ALA A 41 -9.23 -2.58 -9.09
N TYR A 42 -10.11 -3.25 -9.83
CA TYR A 42 -11.14 -4.09 -9.25
C TYR A 42 -10.49 -5.22 -8.44
N ASN A 43 -10.84 -5.33 -7.16
CA ASN A 43 -10.39 -6.40 -6.29
C ASN A 43 -11.63 -7.06 -5.66
N ARG A 44 -12.01 -8.23 -6.15
CA ARG A 44 -13.20 -8.98 -5.70
C ARG A 44 -13.17 -9.31 -4.20
N ARG A 45 -11.99 -9.35 -3.57
CA ARG A 45 -11.82 -9.59 -2.13
C ARG A 45 -12.12 -8.35 -1.27
N LYS A 46 -12.03 -7.14 -1.85
CA LYS A 46 -12.43 -5.89 -1.17
C LYS A 46 -13.94 -5.70 -1.12
N ALA A 47 -14.67 -6.29 -2.06
CA ALA A 47 -16.12 -6.37 -1.96
C ALA A 47 -16.45 -7.36 -0.84
N GLN A 48 -16.53 -6.86 0.39
CA GLN A 48 -16.95 -7.65 1.54
C GLN A 48 -18.27 -8.34 1.19
N ASN A 49 -18.29 -9.66 1.32
CA ASN A 49 -19.51 -10.43 1.17
C ASN A 49 -20.39 -10.07 2.38
N TRP A 50 -21.38 -9.20 2.17
CA TRP A 50 -22.40 -8.80 3.16
C TRP A 50 -23.06 -9.99 3.88
N LYS A 51 -22.96 -11.20 3.32
CA LYS A 51 -23.47 -12.44 3.91
C LYS A 51 -22.62 -12.99 5.08
N ASN A 52 -21.39 -12.52 5.26
CA ASN A 52 -20.47 -12.98 6.33
C ASN A 52 -20.52 -12.15 7.62
N ASP A 53 -21.37 -11.13 7.70
CA ASP A 53 -21.61 -10.39 8.95
C ASP A 53 -22.58 -11.12 9.91
N SER A 54 -22.87 -12.40 9.64
CA SER A 54 -23.65 -13.28 10.51
C SER A 54 -22.91 -13.73 11.79
N GLY A 55 -21.70 -13.21 12.04
CA GLY A 55 -20.92 -13.47 13.26
C GLY A 55 -20.98 -12.38 14.33
N LEU A 56 -21.50 -11.18 14.03
CA LEU A 56 -21.51 -10.05 14.97
C LEU A 56 -22.84 -9.88 15.73
N CYS A 57 -23.91 -10.58 15.34
CA CYS A 57 -25.23 -10.43 15.98
C CYS A 57 -25.48 -11.40 17.15
N PHE A 58 -24.68 -12.46 17.33
CA PHE A 58 -24.98 -13.51 18.31
C PHE A 58 -24.43 -13.27 19.73
N ASN A 59 -23.53 -12.30 19.93
CA ASN A 59 -22.86 -12.09 21.23
C ASN A 59 -23.43 -10.96 22.09
N PHE A 60 -24.42 -10.20 21.61
CA PHE A 60 -24.98 -9.07 22.39
C PHE A 60 -26.32 -9.38 23.10
N LEU A 61 -27.05 -10.42 22.71
CA LEU A 61 -28.34 -10.75 23.33
C LEU A 61 -28.30 -11.88 24.39
N SER A 62 -27.23 -12.67 24.47
CA SER A 62 -27.13 -13.77 25.46
C SER A 62 -26.70 -13.33 26.86
N ALA A 63 -26.17 -12.11 27.00
CA ALA A 63 -25.63 -11.63 28.28
C ALA A 63 -26.69 -11.01 29.23
N ASN A 64 -27.95 -10.83 28.80
CA ASN A 64 -28.95 -10.07 29.57
C ASN A 64 -30.30 -10.74 29.83
N TYR A 65 -30.45 -12.04 29.55
CA TYR A 65 -31.64 -12.78 30.00
C TYR A 65 -31.25 -14.09 30.66
N ASN A 66 -31.28 -14.07 32.00
CA ASN A 66 -31.24 -15.25 32.85
C ASN A 66 -32.57 -16.01 32.63
N LEU A 67 -32.64 -16.89 31.63
CA LEU A 67 -33.84 -17.69 31.37
C LEU A 67 -34.06 -18.67 32.53
N PRO A 68 -35.20 -18.61 33.25
CA PRO A 68 -35.48 -19.58 34.30
C PRO A 68 -35.66 -20.97 33.68
N LYS A 69 -34.95 -21.94 34.25
CA LYS A 69 -35.12 -23.37 33.93
C LYS A 69 -36.53 -23.80 34.32
N SER A 70 -37.12 -24.64 33.46
CA SER A 70 -38.32 -25.45 33.64
C SER A 70 -39.67 -24.79 33.32
N VAL A 71 -40.30 -25.28 32.25
CA VAL A 71 -41.69 -25.76 32.29
C VAL A 71 -41.72 -27.05 31.44
N LYS A 72 -41.99 -28.18 32.09
CA LYS A 72 -42.26 -29.45 31.42
C LYS A 72 -43.71 -29.42 30.96
N PHE A 73 -43.96 -29.60 29.67
CA PHE A 73 -45.29 -29.91 29.17
C PHE A 73 -45.41 -31.42 29.03
N SER A 74 -46.48 -31.93 29.64
CA SER A 74 -46.92 -33.33 29.64
C SER A 74 -47.40 -33.78 28.27
#